data_AF-A0A7Y6XAZ6-F1
#
_entry.id   AF-A0A7Y6XAZ6-F1
#
_cell.length_a   1.000
_cell.length_b   1.000
_cell.length_c   1.000
_cell.angle_alpha   90.00
_cell.angle_beta   90.00
_cell.angle_gamma   90.00
#
_symmetry.space_group_name_H-M   'P 1'
#
loop_
_entity.id
_entity.type
_entity.pdbx_description
1 polymer ?
#
loop_
_entity_poly.entity_id
_entity_poly.type
_entity_poly.pdbx_seq_one_letter_code
_entity_poly.pdbx_strand_id
1 'polypeptide(L)'
;MRHHSWTLSTWALLGSLAAGCGASHSHVTWTEASPREEAPLVTSAPEAPPLRASADPKAFAARYPNPALCEAAARRLQAESRDEGWAALKACIELTPFTQIRALLGGAWAQDLSVRPDAASLIARVVAQRGGSVSGELQYLQERKIPIFSLASAVERPDTYKGRYVMLRARVADQRSEGEKPTVWLVEHTLASVETNAPVGLGETYDISSISSGDLGGQTQLTGPGQLGGSVSTRERSSVTTTRKHYDNISDETGREALGRLQGADPFLEARRDYVFLARFDGVRLTSGGTDDDAEAPRIPVLTIVSYHSPQALVVY
;
A
#
# COMPACT_ATOMS: atom_id res chain seq x y z
N MET A 1 -39.15 -17.29 -28.75
CA MET A 1 -40.49 -17.64 -28.24
C MET A 1 -40.40 -17.96 -26.75
N ARG A 2 -40.94 -17.06 -25.92
CA ARG A 2 -41.66 -17.29 -24.64
C ARG A 2 -41.44 -16.07 -23.74
N HIS A 3 -42.50 -15.29 -23.65
CA HIS A 3 -42.71 -14.16 -22.75
C HIS A 3 -42.90 -14.63 -21.31
N HIS A 4 -42.54 -13.77 -20.35
CA HIS A 4 -43.27 -13.52 -19.09
C HIS A 4 -42.65 -12.27 -18.44
N SER A 5 -43.24 -11.08 -18.57
CA SER A 5 -44.43 -10.51 -17.91
C SER A 5 -44.11 -9.84 -16.57
N TRP A 6 -44.09 -8.51 -16.61
CA TRP A 6 -44.12 -7.57 -15.48
C TRP A 6 -45.28 -7.83 -14.53
N THR A 7 -45.08 -7.55 -13.24
CA THR A 7 -46.11 -6.92 -12.39
C THR A 7 -45.46 -5.90 -11.45
N LEU A 8 -45.84 -4.64 -11.65
CA LEU A 8 -45.76 -3.55 -10.68
C LEU A 8 -47.00 -3.63 -9.80
N SER A 9 -46.86 -3.50 -8.49
CA SER A 9 -47.99 -3.38 -7.56
C SER A 9 -47.93 -2.01 -6.88
N THR A 10 -48.62 -1.06 -7.47
CA THR A 10 -49.14 0.16 -6.81
C THR A 10 -50.43 -0.18 -6.08
N TRP A 11 -50.51 0.11 -4.78
CA TRP A 11 -51.78 0.31 -4.08
C TRP A 11 -51.77 1.68 -3.41
N ALA A 12 -52.73 2.50 -3.82
CA ALA A 12 -53.13 3.75 -3.21
C ALA A 12 -54.36 3.53 -2.33
N LEU A 13 -54.62 4.50 -1.42
CA LEU A 13 -55.89 4.96 -0.82
C LEU A 13 -55.70 5.20 0.70
N LEU A 14 -55.63 6.48 1.15
CA LEU A 14 -56.73 7.38 1.58
C LEU A 14 -57.33 7.02 2.95
N GLY A 15 -57.05 7.82 4.00
CA GLY A 15 -58.04 8.66 4.74
C GLY A 15 -58.69 7.87 5.88
N SER A 16 -59.05 8.36 7.09
CA SER A 16 -59.25 9.67 7.70
C SER A 16 -59.51 9.47 9.21
N LEU A 17 -59.44 10.56 9.98
CA LEU A 17 -59.63 10.71 11.44
C LEU A 17 -60.88 10.05 12.06
N ALA A 18 -60.72 9.54 13.30
CA ALA A 18 -61.74 9.64 14.35
C ALA A 18 -61.10 9.51 15.75
N ALA A 19 -61.37 10.50 16.60
CA ALA A 19 -61.00 10.52 18.01
C ALA A 19 -61.86 9.54 18.83
N GLY A 20 -61.25 8.87 19.80
CA GLY A 20 -61.94 8.06 20.80
C GLY A 20 -61.19 8.12 22.13
N CYS A 21 -61.79 8.82 23.10
CA CYS A 21 -61.28 9.03 24.44
C CYS A 21 -61.22 7.72 25.24
N GLY A 22 -60.06 7.42 25.82
CA GLY A 22 -59.88 6.42 26.86
C GLY A 22 -59.07 7.04 28.00
N ALA A 23 -59.77 7.62 28.97
CA ALA A 23 -59.17 8.18 30.17
C ALA A 23 -58.73 7.05 31.12
N SER A 24 -57.42 6.90 31.31
CA SER A 24 -56.86 6.20 32.47
C SER A 24 -56.19 7.24 33.35
N HIS A 25 -56.83 7.55 34.46
CA HIS A 25 -56.34 8.47 35.48
C HIS A 25 -55.11 7.89 36.17
N SER A 26 -53.92 8.39 35.82
CA SER A 26 -52.76 8.33 36.70
C SER A 26 -52.67 9.66 37.44
N HIS A 27 -52.87 9.60 38.76
CA HIS A 27 -52.64 10.73 39.64
C HIS A 27 -51.13 11.02 39.66
N VAL A 28 -50.70 12.03 38.90
CA VAL A 28 -49.38 12.64 39.08
C VAL A 28 -49.55 13.64 40.22
N THR A 29 -49.12 13.25 41.41
CA THR A 29 -48.86 14.20 42.48
C THR A 29 -47.72 15.10 42.01
N TRP A 30 -48.01 16.39 41.85
CA TRP A 30 -46.98 17.41 41.67
C TRP A 30 -46.16 17.48 42.96
N THR A 31 -45.09 16.69 43.01
CA THR A 31 -44.02 16.93 43.96
C THR A 31 -43.20 18.09 43.41
N GLU A 32 -43.24 19.19 44.16
CA GLU A 32 -42.45 20.39 43.99
C GLU A 32 -41.01 20.02 43.56
N ALA A 33 -40.62 20.49 42.38
CA ALA A 33 -39.30 20.23 41.84
C ALA A 33 -38.27 20.78 42.82
N SER A 34 -37.46 19.90 43.41
CA SER A 34 -36.27 20.26 44.17
C SER A 34 -35.43 21.24 43.32
N PRO A 35 -34.87 22.32 43.89
CA PRO A 35 -34.01 23.22 43.14
C PRO A 35 -32.92 22.39 42.45
N ARG A 36 -32.92 22.44 41.12
CA ARG A 36 -31.89 21.79 40.32
C ARG A 36 -30.59 22.48 40.69
N GLU A 37 -29.78 21.80 41.50
CA GLU A 37 -28.41 22.20 41.77
C GLU A 37 -27.74 22.39 40.41
N GLU A 38 -27.37 23.64 40.11
CA GLU A 38 -26.62 23.99 38.91
C GLU A 38 -25.37 23.12 38.90
N ALA A 39 -25.36 22.12 38.03
CA ALA A 39 -24.15 21.38 37.74
C ALA A 39 -23.08 22.44 37.40
N PRO A 40 -21.92 22.43 38.09
CA PRO A 40 -20.91 23.44 37.85
C PRO A 40 -20.60 23.45 36.36
N LEU A 41 -20.71 24.65 35.76
CA LEU A 41 -20.16 24.92 34.45
C LEU A 41 -18.72 24.43 34.49
N VAL A 42 -18.46 23.28 33.87
CA VAL A 42 -17.11 22.83 33.59
C VAL A 42 -16.58 23.86 32.60
N THR A 43 -15.93 24.90 33.12
CA THR A 43 -15.05 25.75 32.34
C THR A 43 -14.06 24.80 31.71
N SER A 44 -14.23 24.54 30.41
CA SER A 44 -13.19 23.91 29.60
C SER A 44 -11.90 24.64 29.93
N ALA A 45 -10.93 23.92 30.51
CA ALA A 45 -9.64 24.50 30.84
C ALA A 45 -9.15 25.29 29.62
N PRO A 46 -8.59 26.51 29.79
CA PRO A 46 -8.10 27.28 28.65
C PRO A 46 -7.24 26.36 27.79
N GLU A 47 -7.69 26.15 26.56
CA GLU A 47 -6.99 25.29 25.60
C GLU A 47 -5.55 25.80 25.55
N ALA A 48 -4.61 24.93 25.94
CA ALA A 48 -3.20 25.30 25.97
C ALA A 48 -2.86 25.93 24.62
N PRO A 49 -2.12 27.06 24.60
CA PRO A 49 -1.87 27.81 23.36
C PRO A 49 -1.45 26.84 22.25
N PRO A 50 -1.93 27.05 21.01
CA PRO A 50 -1.68 26.13 19.92
C PRO A 50 -0.18 25.89 19.84
N LEU A 51 0.24 24.63 20.04
CA LEU A 51 1.64 24.30 19.91
C LEU A 51 2.05 24.63 18.49
N ARG A 52 3.04 25.51 18.36
CA ARG A 52 3.68 25.79 17.09
C ARG A 52 4.44 24.53 16.70
N ALA A 53 4.00 23.87 15.64
CA ALA A 53 4.66 22.68 15.15
C ALA A 53 6.08 22.97 14.70
N SER A 54 6.37 24.21 14.28
CA SER A 54 7.73 24.67 14.01
C SER A 54 8.64 24.67 15.23
N ALA A 55 8.09 24.92 16.43
CA ALA A 55 8.84 25.01 17.68
C ALA A 55 9.04 23.65 18.35
N ASP A 56 7.99 22.82 18.38
CA ASP A 56 8.07 21.46 18.90
C ASP A 56 7.29 20.46 18.01
N PRO A 57 7.95 19.93 16.95
CA PRO A 57 7.36 18.93 16.07
C PRO A 57 6.95 17.65 16.80
N LYS A 58 7.72 17.24 17.82
CA LYS A 58 7.50 15.98 18.54
C LYS A 58 6.28 16.08 19.43
N ALA A 59 6.15 17.15 20.21
CA ALA A 59 4.96 17.37 21.02
C ALA A 59 3.71 17.56 20.16
N PHE A 60 3.83 18.19 18.99
CA PHE A 60 2.72 18.29 18.04
C PHE A 60 2.26 16.91 17.57
N ALA A 61 3.16 16.07 17.03
CA ALA A 61 2.79 14.75 16.54
C ALA A 61 2.31 13.81 17.67
N ALA A 62 2.88 13.93 18.87
CA ALA A 62 2.46 13.13 20.03
C ALA A 62 1.01 13.40 20.46
N ARG A 63 0.48 14.61 20.21
CA ARG A 63 -0.95 14.92 20.44
C ARG A 63 -1.88 14.17 19.49
N TYR A 64 -1.38 13.75 18.33
CA TYR A 64 -2.18 13.11 17.29
C TYR A 64 -1.54 11.79 16.82
N PRO A 65 -1.61 10.69 17.61
CA PRO A 65 -1.03 9.40 17.23
C PRO A 65 -1.64 8.80 15.96
N ASN A 66 -2.88 9.14 15.63
CA ASN A 66 -3.51 8.74 14.38
C ASN A 66 -3.04 9.66 13.24
N PRO A 67 -2.37 9.13 12.19
CA PRO A 67 -1.84 9.93 11.10
C PRO A 67 -2.90 10.78 10.36
N ALA A 68 -4.14 10.29 10.27
CA ALA A 68 -5.25 11.02 9.64
C ALA A 68 -5.63 12.28 10.44
N LEU A 69 -5.69 12.13 11.77
CA LEU A 69 -6.02 13.24 12.67
C LEU A 69 -4.87 14.24 12.74
N CYS A 70 -3.62 13.76 12.69
CA CYS A 70 -2.44 14.61 12.63
C CYS A 70 -2.45 15.50 11.38
N GLU A 71 -2.69 14.93 10.20
CA GLU A 71 -2.77 15.70 8.95
C GLU A 71 -3.96 16.65 8.93
N ALA A 72 -5.12 16.24 9.44
CA ALA A 72 -6.27 17.12 9.58
C ALA A 72 -5.97 18.32 10.50
N ALA A 73 -5.21 18.11 11.59
CA ALA A 73 -4.75 19.19 12.47
C ALA A 73 -3.72 20.09 11.77
N ALA A 74 -2.77 19.52 11.04
CA ALA A 74 -1.82 20.28 10.23
C ALA A 74 -2.52 21.16 9.17
N ARG A 75 -3.60 20.64 8.56
CA ARG A 75 -4.40 21.37 7.58
C ARG A 75 -5.15 22.56 8.21
N ARG A 76 -5.61 22.45 9.46
CA ARG A 76 -6.19 23.58 10.20
C ARG A 76 -5.15 24.67 10.41
N LEU A 77 -3.94 24.31 10.82
CA LEU A 77 -2.83 25.26 10.96
C LEU A 77 -2.43 25.90 9.63
N GLN A 78 -2.50 25.16 8.52
CA GLN A 78 -2.19 25.68 7.18
C GLN A 78 -3.10 26.83 6.76
N ALA A 79 -4.37 26.82 7.19
CA ALA A 79 -5.32 27.90 6.93
C ALA A 79 -4.96 29.21 7.67
N GLU A 80 -4.27 29.12 8.80
CA GLU A 80 -3.80 30.27 9.59
C GLU A 80 -2.39 30.71 9.16
N SER A 81 -1.48 29.75 8.97
CA SER A 81 -0.10 29.96 8.57
C SER A 81 0.42 28.79 7.74
N ARG A 82 0.82 29.07 6.49
CA ARG A 82 1.36 28.05 5.58
C ARG A 82 2.63 27.39 6.09
N ASP A 83 3.52 28.15 6.73
CA ASP A 83 4.78 27.62 7.27
C ASP A 83 4.54 26.70 8.47
N GLU A 84 3.64 27.08 9.39
CA GLU A 84 3.28 26.24 10.54
C GLU A 84 2.54 24.97 10.09
N GLY A 85 1.60 25.10 9.15
CA GLY A 85 0.91 23.96 8.56
C GLY A 85 1.86 22.99 7.88
N TRP A 86 2.86 23.49 7.13
CA TRP A 86 3.89 22.66 6.51
C TRP A 86 4.77 21.98 7.56
N ALA A 87 5.22 22.69 8.60
CA ALA A 87 5.99 22.11 9.69
C ALA A 87 5.20 21.00 10.43
N ALA A 88 3.91 21.23 10.68
CA ALA A 88 3.00 20.25 11.25
C ALA A 88 2.85 19.01 10.36
N LEU A 89 2.62 19.20 9.06
CA LEU A 89 2.50 18.09 8.11
C LEU A 89 3.78 17.25 8.08
N LYS A 90 4.95 17.91 8.08
CA LYS A 90 6.24 17.21 8.18
C LYS A 90 6.27 16.37 9.43
N ALA A 91 6.03 16.96 10.60
CA ALA A 91 6.02 16.23 11.87
C ALA A 91 5.12 14.98 11.81
N CYS A 92 3.92 15.11 11.22
CA CYS A 92 3.02 13.97 11.03
C CYS A 92 3.65 12.86 10.16
N ILE A 93 4.27 13.22 9.03
CA ILE A 93 4.89 12.24 8.11
C ILE A 93 6.14 11.60 8.73
N GLU A 94 6.97 12.37 9.46
CA GLU A 94 8.24 11.87 10.01
C GLU A 94 8.04 11.01 11.27
N LEU A 95 7.05 11.35 12.10
CA LEU A 95 6.90 10.80 13.45
C LEU A 95 5.74 9.81 13.60
N THR A 96 4.92 9.64 12.56
CA THR A 96 3.79 8.69 12.56
C THR A 96 3.86 7.78 11.31
N PRO A 97 3.19 6.61 11.31
CA PRO A 97 3.13 5.74 10.14
C PRO A 97 2.15 6.30 9.09
N PHE A 98 2.52 7.42 8.45
CA PHE A 98 1.66 8.16 7.53
C PHE A 98 1.59 7.50 6.14
N THR A 99 0.50 6.80 5.86
CA THR A 99 0.32 6.10 4.58
C THR A 99 -0.67 6.79 3.62
N GLN A 100 -1.18 7.96 3.95
CA GLN A 100 -2.28 8.60 3.22
C GLN A 100 -1.78 9.51 2.10
N ILE A 101 -1.16 8.93 1.06
CA ILE A 101 -0.60 9.70 -0.06
C ILE A 101 -1.65 10.58 -0.76
N ARG A 102 -2.89 10.12 -0.90
CA ARG A 102 -3.97 10.91 -1.53
C ARG A 102 -4.31 12.18 -0.74
N ALA A 103 -4.18 12.14 0.59
CA ALA A 103 -4.38 13.31 1.44
C ALA A 103 -3.22 14.30 1.27
N LEU A 104 -1.98 13.80 1.22
CA LEU A 104 -0.79 14.60 0.93
C LEU A 104 -0.92 15.29 -0.45
N LEU A 105 -1.30 14.54 -1.48
CA LEU A 105 -1.46 15.03 -2.85
C LEU A 105 -2.77 15.81 -3.09
N GLY A 106 -3.54 16.05 -2.03
CA GLY A 106 -4.78 16.80 -2.08
C GLY A 106 -4.56 18.30 -2.34
N GLY A 107 -5.65 19.01 -2.64
CA GLY A 107 -5.59 20.43 -3.00
C GLY A 107 -4.99 21.34 -1.92
N ALA A 108 -5.11 20.99 -0.63
CA ALA A 108 -4.60 21.80 0.48
C ALA A 108 -3.08 22.00 0.42
N TRP A 109 -2.34 21.00 -0.08
CA TRP A 109 -0.88 21.00 -0.09
C TRP A 109 -0.28 21.20 -1.48
N ALA A 110 -1.09 21.24 -2.53
CA ALA A 110 -0.63 21.23 -3.92
C ALA A 110 0.39 22.34 -4.23
N GLN A 111 0.16 23.56 -3.73
CA GLN A 111 1.09 24.67 -3.93
C GLN A 111 2.39 24.47 -3.14
N ASP A 112 2.30 24.04 -1.87
CA ASP A 112 3.48 23.76 -1.05
C ASP A 112 4.33 22.63 -1.65
N LEU A 113 3.69 21.56 -2.14
CA LEU A 113 4.38 20.46 -2.81
C LEU A 113 5.12 20.88 -4.09
N SER A 114 4.67 21.94 -4.76
CA SER A 114 5.31 22.45 -5.98
C SER A 114 6.47 23.42 -5.72
N VAL A 115 6.43 24.16 -4.61
CA VAL A 115 7.38 25.26 -4.33
C VAL A 115 8.45 24.84 -3.33
N ARG A 116 8.13 23.96 -2.38
CA ARG A 116 9.03 23.62 -1.28
C ARG A 116 10.08 22.59 -1.71
N PRO A 117 11.37 22.81 -1.38
CA PRO A 117 12.45 21.90 -1.79
C PRO A 117 12.41 20.54 -1.09
N ASP A 118 11.82 20.45 0.10
CA ASP A 118 11.69 19.20 0.88
C ASP A 118 10.47 18.35 0.48
N ALA A 119 9.57 18.88 -0.37
CA ALA A 119 8.35 18.21 -0.79
C ALA A 119 8.60 16.84 -1.44
N ALA A 120 9.57 16.76 -2.36
CA ALA A 120 9.88 15.51 -3.04
C ALA A 120 10.40 14.44 -2.07
N SER A 121 11.18 14.84 -1.06
CA SER A 121 11.68 13.94 -0.03
C SER A 121 10.55 13.42 0.88
N LEU A 122 9.60 14.27 1.24
CA LEU A 122 8.41 13.85 2.00
C LEU A 122 7.56 12.86 1.22
N ILE A 123 7.36 13.08 -0.09
CA ILE A 123 6.66 12.13 -0.95
C ILE A 123 7.38 10.78 -0.95
N ALA A 124 8.70 10.77 -1.16
CA ALA A 124 9.50 9.54 -1.16
C ALA A 124 9.38 8.79 0.18
N ARG A 125 9.34 9.50 1.31
CA ARG A 125 9.11 8.89 2.63
C ARG A 125 7.72 8.26 2.74
N VAL A 126 6.66 8.95 2.30
CA VAL A 126 5.29 8.38 2.32
C VAL A 126 5.20 7.16 1.42
N VAL A 127 5.85 7.18 0.25
CA VAL A 127 5.94 6.01 -0.64
C VAL A 127 6.64 4.84 0.04
N ALA A 128 7.73 5.08 0.76
CA ALA A 128 8.41 4.05 1.55
C ALA A 128 7.53 3.53 2.71
N GLN A 129 6.83 4.41 3.43
CA GLN A 129 5.86 4.03 4.47
C GLN A 129 4.71 3.19 3.90
N ARG A 130 4.37 3.37 2.63
CA ARG A 130 3.40 2.54 1.89
C ARG A 130 4.03 1.29 1.25
N GLY A 131 5.19 0.83 1.70
CA GLY A 131 5.85 -0.38 1.19
C GLY A 131 6.68 -0.19 -0.08
N GLY A 132 6.71 1.01 -0.68
CA GLY A 132 7.65 1.33 -1.76
C GLY A 132 7.26 0.86 -3.15
N SER A 133 5.96 0.76 -3.47
CA SER A 133 5.51 0.51 -4.86
C SER A 133 5.66 1.77 -5.71
N VAL A 134 6.87 2.03 -6.20
CA VAL A 134 7.16 3.26 -6.95
C VAL A 134 6.29 3.40 -8.20
N SER A 135 6.14 2.35 -8.99
CA SER A 135 5.35 2.40 -10.24
C SER A 135 3.89 2.77 -9.99
N GLY A 136 3.25 2.18 -8.97
CA GLY A 136 1.86 2.48 -8.62
C GLY A 136 1.70 3.90 -8.07
N GLU A 137 2.65 4.37 -7.28
CA GLU A 137 2.58 5.70 -6.66
C GLU A 137 2.91 6.83 -7.65
N LEU A 138 3.80 6.59 -8.62
CA LEU A 138 4.12 7.55 -9.69
C LEU A 138 2.90 7.92 -10.53
N GLN A 139 1.92 7.02 -10.72
CA GLN A 139 0.68 7.32 -11.42
C GLN A 139 -0.09 8.47 -10.74
N TYR A 140 -0.22 8.42 -9.41
CA TYR A 140 -0.88 9.49 -8.66
C TYR A 140 -0.13 10.82 -8.72
N LEU A 141 1.21 10.77 -8.74
CA LEU A 141 2.04 11.96 -8.88
C LEU A 141 1.88 12.61 -10.26
N GLN A 142 1.82 11.80 -11.32
CA GLN A 142 1.61 12.26 -12.69
C GLN A 142 0.23 12.90 -12.87
N GLU A 143 -0.83 12.30 -12.33
CA GLU A 143 -2.19 12.87 -12.34
C GLU A 143 -2.24 14.27 -11.70
N ARG A 144 -1.36 14.51 -10.71
CA ARG A 144 -1.22 15.79 -10.01
C ARG A 144 -0.12 16.69 -10.56
N LYS A 145 0.50 16.31 -11.68
CA LYS A 145 1.60 17.04 -12.35
C LYS A 145 2.80 17.32 -11.43
N ILE A 146 3.10 16.41 -10.51
CA ILE A 146 4.29 16.50 -9.65
C ILE A 146 5.51 15.98 -10.43
N PRO A 147 6.61 16.75 -10.52
CA PRO A 147 7.73 16.44 -11.41
C PRO A 147 8.72 15.42 -10.80
N ILE A 148 8.21 14.24 -10.44
CA ILE A 148 8.98 13.07 -9.99
C ILE A 148 8.72 11.94 -10.99
N PHE A 149 9.78 11.35 -11.54
CA PHE A 149 9.71 10.42 -12.66
C PHE A 149 10.30 9.05 -12.32
N SER A 150 10.02 8.04 -13.14
CA SER A 150 10.66 6.73 -13.02
C SER A 150 12.07 6.76 -13.61
N LEU A 151 12.94 5.85 -13.14
CA LEU A 151 14.24 5.63 -13.77
C LEU A 151 14.08 5.21 -15.24
N ALA A 152 13.13 4.34 -15.54
CA ALA A 152 12.84 3.87 -16.89
C ALA A 152 12.58 5.03 -17.88
N SER A 153 11.70 5.98 -17.51
CA SER A 153 11.42 7.14 -18.36
C SER A 153 12.64 8.05 -18.52
N ALA A 154 13.43 8.21 -17.46
CA ALA A 154 14.64 9.03 -17.49
C ALA A 154 15.72 8.45 -18.41
N VAL A 155 15.90 7.12 -18.41
CA VAL A 155 16.84 6.42 -19.29
C VAL A 155 16.39 6.46 -20.75
N GLU A 156 15.09 6.37 -21.02
CA GLU A 156 14.54 6.40 -22.38
C GLU A 156 14.71 7.79 -23.03
N ARG A 157 14.63 8.88 -22.25
CA ARG A 157 14.77 10.26 -22.75
C ARG A 157 15.74 11.08 -21.87
N PRO A 158 17.04 10.78 -21.87
CA PRO A 158 17.99 11.35 -20.90
C PRO A 158 18.03 12.87 -20.90
N ASP A 159 18.01 13.50 -22.08
CA ASP A 159 18.09 14.96 -22.21
C ASP A 159 16.86 15.68 -21.63
N THR A 160 15.69 15.04 -21.69
CA THR A 160 14.45 15.61 -21.15
C THR A 160 14.41 15.56 -19.62
N TYR A 161 14.96 14.49 -19.05
CA TYR A 161 14.90 14.23 -17.60
C TYR A 161 16.15 14.64 -16.84
N LYS A 162 17.21 15.10 -17.52
CA LYS A 162 18.42 15.59 -16.89
C LYS A 162 18.11 16.71 -15.89
N GLY A 163 18.58 16.54 -14.67
CA GLY A 163 18.35 17.43 -13.54
C GLY A 163 16.98 17.32 -12.88
N ARG A 164 16.09 16.43 -13.35
CA ARG A 164 14.79 16.17 -12.73
C ARG A 164 14.90 15.12 -11.62
N TYR A 165 13.90 15.11 -10.75
CA TYR A 165 13.80 14.09 -9.71
C TYR A 165 13.33 12.77 -10.32
N VAL A 166 14.04 11.71 -9.98
CA VAL A 166 13.66 10.33 -10.23
C VAL A 166 13.47 9.62 -8.91
N MET A 167 12.44 8.77 -8.85
CA MET A 167 12.17 7.90 -7.73
C MET A 167 12.26 6.46 -8.21
N LEU A 168 12.92 5.63 -7.41
CA LEU A 168 13.09 4.21 -7.67
C LEU A 168 13.15 3.44 -6.35
N ARG A 169 12.63 2.22 -6.36
CA ARG A 169 12.93 1.25 -5.31
C ARG A 169 14.14 0.46 -5.80
N ALA A 170 15.19 0.42 -5.01
CA ALA A 170 16.41 -0.26 -5.41
C ALA A 170 17.09 -0.94 -4.23
N ARG A 171 17.80 -2.02 -4.54
CA ARG A 171 18.74 -2.66 -3.63
C ARG A 171 20.13 -2.09 -3.84
N VAL A 172 20.83 -1.82 -2.74
CA VAL A 172 22.24 -1.43 -2.80
C VAL A 172 23.08 -2.67 -3.04
N ALA A 173 23.66 -2.83 -4.22
CA ALA A 173 24.50 -3.99 -4.55
C ALA A 173 25.92 -3.86 -3.99
N ASP A 174 26.53 -2.69 -4.18
CA ASP A 174 27.89 -2.38 -3.76
C ASP A 174 28.01 -0.89 -3.40
N GLN A 175 28.93 -0.56 -2.50
CA GLN A 175 29.25 0.83 -2.12
C GLN A 175 30.76 1.02 -2.25
N ARG A 176 31.16 1.96 -3.09
CA ARG A 176 32.56 2.31 -3.33
C ARG A 176 32.83 3.73 -2.85
N SER A 177 33.78 3.85 -1.94
CA SER A 177 34.27 5.14 -1.42
C SER A 177 35.53 5.58 -2.15
N GLU A 178 35.61 5.34 -3.46
CA GLU A 178 36.77 5.73 -4.27
C GLU A 178 36.54 7.12 -4.88
N GLY A 179 37.33 8.11 -4.44
CA GLY A 179 37.22 9.51 -4.88
C GLY A 179 36.60 10.45 -3.83
N GLU A 180 36.21 11.65 -4.27
CA GLU A 180 35.73 12.73 -3.38
C GLU A 180 34.28 12.50 -2.87
N LYS A 181 33.46 11.74 -3.60
CA LYS A 181 32.08 11.40 -3.22
C LYS A 181 31.83 9.90 -3.29
N PRO A 182 31.28 9.27 -2.23
CA PRO A 182 30.94 7.85 -2.26
C PRO A 182 29.91 7.54 -3.33
N THR A 183 30.10 6.41 -3.99
CA THR A 183 29.23 5.90 -5.05
C THR A 183 28.58 4.58 -4.63
N VAL A 184 27.34 4.37 -5.04
CA VAL A 184 26.56 3.16 -4.77
C VAL A 184 26.03 2.59 -6.07
N TRP A 185 26.12 1.28 -6.20
CA TRP A 185 25.48 0.54 -7.27
C TRP A 185 24.07 0.16 -6.84
N LEU A 186 23.09 0.60 -7.62
CA LEU A 186 21.68 0.41 -7.33
C LEU A 186 21.07 -0.53 -8.37
N VAL A 187 20.42 -1.60 -7.91
CA VAL A 187 19.63 -2.51 -8.75
C VAL A 187 18.17 -2.18 -8.52
N GLU A 188 17.43 -1.79 -9.56
CA GLU A 188 16.02 -1.38 -9.43
C GLU A 188 15.11 -2.62 -9.27
N HIS A 189 14.25 -2.56 -8.26
CA HIS A 189 13.21 -3.55 -8.00
C HIS A 189 11.81 -2.94 -8.17
N THR A 190 10.88 -3.76 -8.63
CA THR A 190 9.44 -3.48 -8.60
C THR A 190 8.77 -4.25 -7.48
N LEU A 191 7.77 -3.63 -6.85
CA LEU A 191 6.89 -4.32 -5.93
C LEU A 191 5.64 -4.80 -6.68
N ALA A 192 5.44 -6.11 -6.73
CA ALA A 192 4.24 -6.75 -7.22
C ALA A 192 3.50 -7.44 -6.07
N SER A 193 2.20 -7.67 -6.25
CA SER A 193 1.37 -8.47 -5.35
C SER A 193 1.02 -9.76 -6.07
N VAL A 194 1.32 -10.91 -5.46
CA VAL A 194 1.01 -12.22 -6.00
C VAL A 194 -0.11 -12.85 -5.19
N GLU A 195 -1.17 -13.27 -5.89
CA GLU A 195 -2.28 -14.01 -5.31
C GLU A 195 -1.89 -15.48 -5.11
N THR A 196 -1.90 -15.94 -3.85
CA THR A 196 -1.72 -17.33 -3.48
C THR A 196 -2.99 -17.86 -2.81
N ASN A 197 -3.36 -19.10 -3.10
CA ASN A 197 -4.45 -19.77 -2.40
C ASN A 197 -3.90 -20.43 -1.13
N ALA A 198 -4.16 -19.82 0.03
CA ALA A 198 -3.81 -20.42 1.31
C ALA A 198 -4.94 -21.37 1.76
N PRO A 199 -4.65 -22.65 2.06
CA PRO A 199 -5.66 -23.53 2.62
C PRO A 199 -6.13 -22.98 3.97
N VAL A 200 -7.45 -22.93 4.17
CA VAL A 200 -8.08 -22.48 5.41
C VAL A 200 -9.02 -23.55 5.92
N GLY A 201 -8.93 -23.84 7.22
CA GLY A 201 -9.75 -24.88 7.85
C GLY A 201 -9.27 -26.30 7.55
N LEU A 202 -10.15 -27.27 7.80
CA LEU A 202 -9.89 -28.69 7.61
C LEU A 202 -10.12 -29.07 6.14
N GLY A 203 -9.23 -29.89 5.58
CA GLY A 203 -9.41 -30.54 4.28
C GLY A 203 -9.87 -31.98 4.44
N GLU A 204 -10.66 -32.47 3.49
CA GLU A 204 -11.09 -33.86 3.44
C GLU A 204 -10.32 -34.60 2.34
N THR A 205 -9.89 -35.83 2.62
CA THR A 205 -9.27 -36.72 1.63
C THR A 205 -10.11 -37.98 1.54
N TYR A 206 -10.61 -38.29 0.36
CA TYR A 206 -11.34 -39.52 0.08
C TYR A 206 -10.39 -40.49 -0.63
N ASP A 207 -10.26 -41.69 -0.06
CA ASP A 207 -9.50 -42.77 -0.67
C ASP A 207 -10.50 -43.90 -0.96
N ILE A 208 -10.89 -44.01 -2.22
CA ILE A 208 -11.84 -45.01 -2.71
C ILE A 208 -11.02 -46.14 -3.31
N SER A 209 -10.95 -47.25 -2.61
CA SER A 209 -10.42 -48.51 -3.14
C SER A 209 -11.59 -49.39 -3.56
N SER A 210 -11.73 -49.64 -4.86
CA SER A 210 -12.67 -50.65 -5.37
C SER A 210 -11.90 -51.89 -5.81
N ILE A 211 -12.26 -53.05 -5.27
CA ILE A 211 -11.73 -54.34 -5.71
C ILE A 211 -12.85 -55.04 -6.47
N SER A 212 -12.64 -55.27 -7.76
CA SER A 212 -13.54 -56.11 -8.56
C SER A 212 -12.84 -57.44 -8.78
N SER A 213 -13.41 -58.51 -8.23
CA SER A 213 -12.98 -59.88 -8.48
C SER A 213 -14.00 -60.57 -9.37
N GLY A 214 -13.53 -61.23 -10.42
CA GLY A 214 -14.34 -62.03 -11.31
C GLY A 214 -13.72 -63.41 -11.47
N ASP A 215 -14.56 -64.44 -11.32
CA ASP A 215 -14.17 -65.82 -11.59
C ASP A 215 -14.80 -66.27 -12.90
N LEU A 216 -13.99 -66.82 -13.79
CA LEU A 216 -14.47 -67.41 -15.03
C LEU A 216 -14.36 -68.93 -14.91
N GLY A 217 -15.51 -69.58 -14.71
CA GLY A 217 -15.61 -71.04 -14.70
C GLY A 217 -15.52 -71.58 -16.12
N GLY A 218 -14.57 -72.49 -16.36
CA GLY A 218 -14.39 -73.15 -17.66
C GLY A 218 -14.35 -74.66 -17.51
N GLN A 219 -14.95 -75.38 -18.46
CA GLN A 219 -14.90 -76.83 -18.52
C GLN A 219 -14.09 -77.23 -19.76
N THR A 220 -12.89 -77.77 -19.57
CA THR A 220 -12.03 -78.23 -20.66
C THR A 220 -12.07 -79.75 -20.72
N GLN A 221 -12.40 -80.31 -21.90
CA GLN A 221 -12.60 -81.76 -22.11
C GLN A 221 -11.37 -82.62 -21.76
N LEU A 222 -10.17 -82.04 -21.67
CA LEU A 222 -8.93 -82.77 -21.39
C LEU A 222 -8.49 -82.75 -19.92
N THR A 223 -9.01 -81.84 -19.08
CA THR A 223 -8.47 -81.62 -17.71
C THR A 223 -9.53 -81.44 -16.61
N GLY A 224 -10.83 -81.47 -16.93
CA GLY A 224 -11.92 -81.34 -15.94
C GLY A 224 -12.25 -79.87 -15.59
N PRO A 225 -13.09 -79.63 -14.56
CA PRO A 225 -13.50 -78.26 -14.19
C PRO A 225 -12.30 -77.49 -13.61
N GLY A 226 -12.01 -76.32 -14.17
CA GLY A 226 -11.00 -75.39 -13.68
C GLY A 226 -11.58 -74.00 -13.44
N GLN A 227 -11.12 -73.33 -12.38
CA GLN A 227 -11.51 -71.96 -12.05
C GLN A 227 -10.29 -71.06 -12.17
N LEU A 228 -10.36 -70.06 -13.05
CA LEU A 228 -9.39 -68.99 -13.17
C LEU A 228 -10.03 -67.73 -12.58
N GLY A 229 -9.58 -67.35 -11.39
CA GLY A 229 -9.97 -66.10 -10.74
C GLY A 229 -9.01 -64.98 -11.10
N GLY A 230 -9.56 -63.79 -11.38
CA GLY A 230 -8.80 -62.55 -11.55
C GLY A 230 -9.38 -61.45 -10.67
N SER A 231 -8.52 -60.64 -10.06
CA SER A 231 -8.94 -59.44 -9.35
C SER A 231 -8.26 -58.21 -9.92
N VAL A 232 -9.05 -57.14 -10.09
CA VAL A 232 -8.57 -55.82 -10.47
C VAL A 232 -8.87 -54.89 -9.31
N SER A 233 -7.83 -54.30 -8.73
CA SER A 233 -7.97 -53.24 -7.74
C SER A 233 -7.78 -51.89 -8.43
N THR A 234 -8.70 -50.98 -8.17
CA THR A 234 -8.59 -49.57 -8.58
C THR A 234 -8.60 -48.74 -7.31
N ARG A 235 -7.64 -47.82 -7.21
CA ARG A 235 -7.53 -46.88 -6.10
C ARG A 235 -7.66 -45.48 -6.65
N GLU A 236 -8.69 -44.76 -6.24
CA GLU A 236 -8.90 -43.36 -6.55
C GLU A 236 -8.71 -42.55 -5.28
N ARG A 237 -7.86 -41.52 -5.36
CA ARG A 237 -7.64 -40.57 -4.28
C ARG A 237 -8.10 -39.20 -4.73
N SER A 238 -9.06 -38.62 -4.03
CA SER A 238 -9.52 -37.25 -4.24
C SER A 238 -9.36 -36.45 -2.94
N SER A 239 -9.07 -35.15 -3.06
CA SER A 239 -8.99 -34.25 -1.92
C SER A 239 -9.82 -33.00 -2.17
N VAL A 240 -10.47 -32.52 -1.12
CA VAL A 240 -11.25 -31.27 -1.11
C VAL A 240 -10.68 -30.36 -0.03
N THR A 241 -10.23 -29.18 -0.44
CA THR A 241 -9.70 -28.16 0.48
C THR A 241 -10.42 -26.84 0.27
N THR A 242 -10.75 -26.15 1.37
CA THR A 242 -11.20 -24.76 1.30
C THR A 242 -9.99 -23.86 1.28
N THR A 243 -9.94 -22.90 0.34
CA THR A 243 -8.82 -21.96 0.22
C THR A 243 -9.32 -20.52 0.37
N ARG A 244 -8.46 -19.66 0.90
CA ARG A 244 -8.65 -18.20 0.92
C ARG A 244 -7.54 -17.56 0.10
N LYS A 245 -7.90 -16.54 -0.68
CA LYS A 245 -6.93 -15.68 -1.37
C LYS A 245 -6.05 -14.97 -0.34
N HIS A 246 -4.76 -15.19 -0.44
CA HIS A 246 -3.70 -14.51 0.27
C HIS A 246 -2.89 -13.71 -0.76
N TYR A 247 -2.40 -12.53 -0.36
CA TYR A 247 -1.64 -11.66 -1.24
C TYR A 247 -0.28 -11.41 -0.61
N ASP A 248 0.76 -11.87 -1.30
CA ASP A 248 2.14 -11.71 -0.88
C ASP A 248 2.81 -10.62 -1.72
N ASN A 249 3.52 -9.72 -1.06
CA ASN A 249 4.35 -8.74 -1.75
C ASN A 249 5.65 -9.40 -2.23
N ILE A 250 5.90 -9.35 -3.53
CA ILE A 250 7.14 -9.82 -4.14
C ILE A 250 7.92 -8.62 -4.68
N SER A 251 9.22 -8.58 -4.34
CA SER A 251 10.16 -7.57 -4.82
C SER A 251 11.02 -8.19 -5.92
N ASP A 252 10.68 -7.89 -7.17
CA ASP A 252 11.34 -8.47 -8.35
C ASP A 252 12.33 -7.48 -8.98
N GLU A 253 13.48 -7.99 -9.38
CA GLU A 253 14.49 -7.21 -10.11
C GLU A 253 13.96 -6.84 -11.50
N THR A 254 14.11 -5.58 -11.87
CA THR A 254 13.64 -5.07 -13.17
C THR A 254 14.67 -5.22 -14.29
N GLY A 255 15.89 -5.64 -13.94
CA GLY A 255 17.06 -5.65 -14.83
C GLY A 255 17.69 -4.27 -15.07
N ARG A 256 17.17 -3.20 -14.46
CA ARG A 256 17.75 -1.85 -14.56
C ARG A 256 18.71 -1.58 -13.39
N GLU A 257 19.84 -0.98 -13.73
CA GLU A 257 20.88 -0.62 -12.78
C GLU A 257 21.17 0.88 -12.87
N ALA A 258 21.65 1.47 -11.77
CA ALA A 258 22.03 2.87 -11.71
C ALA A 258 23.21 3.10 -10.77
N LEU A 259 24.02 4.12 -11.07
CA LEU A 259 25.14 4.53 -10.25
C LEU A 259 24.75 5.79 -9.46
N GLY A 260 24.50 5.64 -8.17
CA GLY A 260 24.15 6.72 -7.26
C GLY A 260 25.38 7.37 -6.63
N ARG A 261 25.43 8.70 -6.60
CA ARG A 261 26.41 9.50 -5.86
C ARG A 261 25.79 9.99 -4.57
N LEU A 262 26.45 9.74 -3.45
CA LEU A 262 26.04 10.23 -2.15
C LEU A 262 26.68 11.60 -1.87
N GLN A 263 26.07 12.40 -0.99
CA GLN A 263 26.67 13.66 -0.54
C GLN A 263 27.85 13.44 0.42
N GLY A 264 27.87 12.31 1.11
CA GLY A 264 28.91 11.90 2.04
C GLY A 264 28.81 10.40 2.34
N ALA A 265 29.75 9.89 3.12
CA ALA A 265 29.69 8.49 3.57
C ALA A 265 28.55 8.34 4.58
N ASP A 266 27.65 7.40 4.32
CA ASP A 266 26.51 7.13 5.19
C ASP A 266 26.60 5.69 5.73
N PRO A 267 26.86 5.49 7.04
CA PRO A 267 26.98 4.17 7.63
C PRO A 267 25.63 3.44 7.74
N PHE A 268 24.50 4.13 7.56
CA PHE A 268 23.16 3.53 7.65
C PHE A 268 22.65 3.02 6.29
N LEU A 269 23.36 3.31 5.21
CA LEU A 269 23.04 2.77 3.89
C LEU A 269 23.70 1.39 3.70
N GLU A 270 23.08 0.37 4.27
CA GLU A 270 23.60 -1.00 4.23
C GLU A 270 23.47 -1.64 2.84
N ALA A 271 24.51 -2.35 2.41
CA ALA A 271 24.48 -3.20 1.22
C ALA A 271 23.44 -4.32 1.38
N ARG A 272 22.93 -4.80 0.24
CA ARG A 272 21.92 -5.86 0.09
C ARG A 272 20.56 -5.58 0.72
N ARG A 273 20.28 -4.33 1.11
CA ARG A 273 18.95 -3.89 1.57
C ARG A 273 18.24 -3.07 0.50
N ASP A 274 16.92 -3.19 0.49
CA ASP A 274 16.03 -2.45 -0.39
C ASP A 274 15.70 -1.09 0.25
N TYR A 275 15.74 -0.02 -0.55
CA TYR A 275 15.31 1.32 -0.17
C TYR A 275 14.49 1.96 -1.29
N VAL A 276 13.64 2.91 -0.92
CA VAL A 276 13.08 3.88 -1.87
C VAL A 276 14.03 5.06 -1.92
N PHE A 277 14.61 5.30 -3.08
CA PHE A 277 15.51 6.41 -3.35
C PHE A 277 14.77 7.54 -4.07
N LEU A 278 15.02 8.76 -3.61
CA LEU A 278 14.82 9.97 -4.38
C LEU A 278 16.18 10.47 -4.84
N ALA A 279 16.34 10.68 -6.14
CA ALA A 279 17.58 11.16 -6.70
C ALA A 279 17.34 12.19 -7.79
N ARG A 280 18.37 12.97 -8.10
CA ARG A 280 18.40 13.81 -9.30
C ARG A 280 19.07 13.01 -10.42
N PHE A 281 18.45 12.96 -11.58
CA PHE A 281 19.01 12.25 -12.73
C PHE A 281 20.08 13.11 -13.40
N ASP A 282 21.33 12.64 -13.45
CA ASP A 282 22.46 13.41 -13.99
C ASP A 282 22.72 13.11 -15.47
N GLY A 283 22.11 12.05 -16.00
CA GLY A 283 22.29 11.57 -17.37
C GLY A 283 22.72 10.11 -17.41
N VAL A 284 23.15 9.65 -18.57
CA VAL A 284 23.72 8.32 -18.77
C VAL A 284 25.22 8.43 -19.02
N ARG A 285 26.00 7.49 -18.50
CA ARG A 285 27.44 7.33 -18.75
C ARG A 285 27.69 6.02 -19.48
N LEU A 286 28.60 6.05 -20.44
CA LEU A 286 29.13 4.83 -21.05
C LEU A 286 30.07 4.14 -20.06
N THR A 287 29.88 2.84 -19.84
CA THR A 287 30.86 2.04 -19.08
C THR A 287 31.85 1.40 -20.04
N SER A 288 33.14 1.71 -19.84
CA SER A 288 34.34 1.09 -20.41
C SER A 288 34.34 0.84 -21.94
N GLY A 289 35.02 1.72 -22.68
CA GLY A 289 35.62 1.41 -23.98
C GLY A 289 34.85 1.83 -25.23
N GLY A 290 33.56 2.15 -25.11
CA GLY A 290 32.77 2.69 -26.22
C GLY A 290 33.01 4.19 -26.42
N THR A 291 33.19 4.60 -27.67
CA THR A 291 33.10 6.01 -28.06
C THR A 291 31.63 6.46 -28.09
N ASP A 292 31.34 7.77 -28.06
CA ASP A 292 29.95 8.29 -28.07
C ASP A 292 29.12 7.78 -29.27
N ASP A 293 29.79 7.32 -30.34
CA ASP A 293 29.20 6.75 -31.55
C ASP A 293 28.86 5.25 -31.44
N ASP A 294 29.31 4.55 -30.40
CA ASP A 294 28.98 3.14 -30.17
C ASP A 294 27.59 3.01 -29.53
N ALA A 295 26.57 2.87 -30.38
CA ALA A 295 25.18 2.67 -29.96
C ALA A 295 24.96 1.42 -29.07
N GLU A 296 25.91 0.48 -29.08
CA GLU A 296 25.85 -0.81 -28.40
C GLU A 296 26.64 -0.83 -27.07
N ALA A 297 27.37 0.23 -26.74
CA ALA A 297 28.11 0.32 -25.49
C ALA A 297 27.15 0.44 -24.28
N PRO A 298 27.37 -0.34 -23.19
CA PRO A 298 26.49 -0.33 -22.04
C PRO A 298 26.44 1.06 -21.39
N ARG A 299 25.23 1.61 -21.32
CA ARG A 299 24.93 2.93 -20.74
C ARG A 299 24.36 2.75 -19.35
N ILE A 300 25.01 3.33 -18.35
CA ILE A 300 24.57 3.30 -16.97
C ILE A 300 24.07 4.69 -16.56
N PRO A 301 22.82 4.81 -16.07
CA PRO A 301 22.32 6.07 -15.54
C PRO A 301 23.06 6.48 -14.28
N VAL A 302 23.36 7.76 -14.19
CA VAL A 302 24.04 8.38 -13.05
C VAL A 302 23.03 9.21 -12.29
N LEU A 303 23.00 9.01 -10.97
CA LEU A 303 22.06 9.64 -10.06
C LEU A 303 22.81 10.39 -8.98
N THR A 304 22.34 11.57 -8.59
CA THR A 304 22.75 12.21 -7.34
C THR A 304 21.67 11.94 -6.29
N ILE A 305 21.99 11.16 -5.26
CA ILE A 305 21.03 10.77 -4.22
C ILE A 305 20.67 11.97 -3.35
N VAL A 306 19.37 12.20 -3.18
CA VAL A 306 18.80 13.31 -2.42
C VAL A 306 18.30 12.81 -1.07
N SER A 307 17.57 11.70 -1.07
CA SER A 307 17.15 11.00 0.13
C SER A 307 16.89 9.52 -0.16
N TYR A 308 16.89 8.70 0.90
CA TYR A 308 16.51 7.30 0.82
C TYR A 308 15.76 6.89 2.10
N HIS A 309 14.83 5.94 1.95
CA HIS A 309 13.97 5.49 3.04
C HIS A 309 13.73 3.98 2.95
N SER A 310 13.81 3.27 4.07
CA SER A 310 13.49 1.84 4.12
C SER A 310 11.98 1.62 3.94
N PRO A 311 11.56 0.75 3.00
CA PRO A 311 10.15 0.46 2.80
C PRO A 311 9.58 -0.33 3.99
N GLN A 312 8.33 -0.04 4.37
CA GLN A 312 7.65 -0.81 5.41
C GLN A 312 7.21 -2.18 4.88
N ALA A 313 7.60 -3.25 5.59
CA ALA A 313 7.32 -4.63 5.19
C ALA A 313 5.83 -5.04 5.31
N LEU A 314 5.02 -4.30 6.07
CA LEU A 314 3.66 -4.69 6.43
C LEU A 314 2.57 -4.21 5.45
N VAL A 315 2.92 -3.51 4.37
CA VAL A 315 1.93 -2.93 3.45
C VAL A 315 1.74 -3.83 2.23
N VAL A 316 0.63 -4.56 2.16
CA VAL A 316 0.23 -5.39 1.01
C VAL A 316 -0.53 -4.56 -0.02
N TYR A 317 -0.15 -4.66 -1.30
CA TYR A 317 -0.84 -4.02 -2.44
C TYR A 317 -1.93 -4.91 -3.04
#